data_AF-A0A6J4R1S4-F1
#
_entry.id   AF-A0A6J4R1S4-F1
#
_cell.length_a   1.000
_cell.length_b   1.000
_cell.length_c   1.000
_cell.angle_alpha   90.00
_cell.angle_beta   90.00
_cell.angle_gamma   90.00
#
_symmetry.space_group_name_H-M   'P 1'
#
loop_
_entity.id
_entity.type
_entity.pdbx_description
1 polymer ?
#
loop_
_entity_poly.entity_id
_entity_poly.type
_entity_poly.pdbx_seq_one_letter_code
_entity_poly.pdbx_strand_id
1 'polypeptide(L)'
;MGQEDPSGKQEADPALAYLEELDEKTMSLAWGTDKTPEDRRRIILAATIFGRQFEERMRERPPANLEEKEFQRFLMGMMNAVISEFAGRESMDHAIAAAFLSDINVRDYVLEFNEVLEEFADKPEKSLNDHLEAAVENREKHARWADHWSSG
;
A
#
# COMPACT_ATOMS: atom_id res chain seq x y z
N MET A 1 -29.94 22.48 -22.13
CA MET A 1 -29.08 22.73 -20.95
C MET A 1 -29.35 21.60 -19.99
N GLY A 2 -28.54 20.54 -20.06
CA GLY A 2 -28.69 19.37 -19.20
C GLY A 2 -28.13 19.70 -17.82
N GLN A 3 -28.93 19.48 -16.78
CA GLN A 3 -28.45 19.49 -15.40
C GLN A 3 -27.47 18.34 -15.24
N GLU A 4 -26.24 18.66 -14.88
CA GLU A 4 -25.26 17.69 -14.41
C GLU A 4 -25.71 17.24 -13.02
N ASP A 5 -26.00 15.94 -12.87
CA ASP A 5 -26.22 15.31 -11.57
C ASP A 5 -24.96 15.51 -10.70
N PRO A 6 -25.02 16.18 -9.54
CA PRO A 6 -23.86 16.36 -8.67
C PRO A 6 -23.58 15.13 -7.79
N SER A 7 -24.25 14.01 -8.02
CA SER A 7 -23.99 12.77 -7.29
C SER A 7 -22.90 11.97 -8.01
N GLY A 8 -21.68 12.52 -7.99
CA GLY A 8 -20.49 11.68 -8.09
C GLY A 8 -20.57 10.73 -6.90
N LYS A 9 -21.08 9.51 -7.13
CA LYS A 9 -21.06 8.44 -6.14
C LYS A 9 -19.63 8.35 -5.65
N GLN A 10 -19.38 8.80 -4.42
CA GLN A 10 -18.12 8.59 -3.75
C GLN A 10 -17.94 7.07 -3.75
N GLU A 11 -17.04 6.59 -4.61
CA GLU A 11 -16.76 5.17 -4.74
C GLU A 11 -16.45 4.67 -3.33
N ALA A 12 -17.19 3.67 -2.85
CA ALA A 12 -17.06 3.21 -1.47
C ALA A 12 -15.58 2.90 -1.21
N ASP A 13 -15.03 3.46 -0.13
CA ASP A 13 -13.60 3.35 0.16
C ASP A 13 -13.25 1.87 0.39
N PRO A 14 -12.56 1.20 -0.56
CA PRO A 14 -12.26 -0.23 -0.44
C PRO A 14 -11.31 -0.50 0.74
N ALA A 15 -10.57 0.51 1.20
CA ALA A 15 -9.69 0.38 2.34
C ALA A 15 -10.45 0.13 3.64
N LEU A 16 -11.69 0.60 3.77
CA LEU A 16 -12.52 0.33 4.94
C LEU A 16 -12.88 -1.14 5.05
N ALA A 17 -13.20 -1.80 3.93
CA ALA A 17 -13.53 -3.23 3.93
C ALA A 17 -12.34 -4.07 4.41
N TYR A 18 -11.14 -3.78 3.91
CA TYR A 18 -9.93 -4.46 4.38
C TYR A 18 -9.59 -4.13 5.83
N LEU A 19 -9.79 -2.88 6.26
CA LEU A 19 -9.55 -2.48 7.66
C LEU A 19 -10.46 -3.25 8.63
N GLU A 20 -11.70 -3.54 8.25
CA GLU A 20 -12.66 -4.30 9.07
C GLU A 20 -12.30 -5.79 9.19
N GLU A 21 -11.51 -6.34 8.27
CA GLU A 21 -11.02 -7.72 8.32
C GLU A 21 -9.79 -7.89 9.22
N LEU A 22 -9.16 -6.79 9.65
CA LEU A 22 -7.94 -6.80 10.45
C LEU A 22 -8.22 -6.56 11.93
N ASP A 23 -7.55 -7.33 12.79
CA ASP A 23 -7.63 -7.12 14.23
C ASP A 23 -6.62 -6.06 14.72
N GLU A 24 -6.95 -5.41 15.85
CA GLU A 24 -6.14 -4.33 16.44
C GLU A 24 -4.72 -4.80 16.80
N LYS A 25 -4.58 -6.06 17.24
CA LYS A 25 -3.31 -6.63 17.68
C LYS A 25 -2.36 -6.75 16.49
N THR A 26 -2.84 -7.33 15.41
CA THR A 26 -2.10 -7.58 14.17
C THR A 26 -1.73 -6.26 13.50
N MET A 27 -2.67 -5.31 13.42
CA MET A 27 -2.36 -3.97 12.91
C MET A 27 -1.29 -3.25 13.75
N SER A 28 -1.36 -3.36 15.08
CA SER A 28 -0.35 -2.77 15.97
C SER A 28 1.03 -3.39 15.80
N LEU A 29 1.09 -4.71 15.56
CA LEU A 29 2.34 -5.42 15.27
C LEU A 29 2.89 -5.05 13.88
N ALA A 30 2.00 -4.87 12.90
CA ALA A 30 2.39 -4.53 11.53
C ALA A 30 2.94 -3.11 11.42
N TRP A 31 2.25 -2.12 12.01
CA TRP A 31 2.48 -0.71 11.71
C TRP A 31 2.82 0.15 12.93
N GLY A 32 2.86 -0.44 14.12
CA GLY A 32 3.10 0.24 15.38
C GLY A 32 1.82 0.65 16.12
N THR A 33 1.97 0.86 17.43
CA THR A 33 0.89 1.29 18.33
C THR A 33 0.63 2.79 18.27
N ASP A 34 1.50 3.56 17.62
CA ASP A 34 1.38 5.00 17.41
C ASP A 34 0.47 5.39 16.24
N LYS A 35 0.13 4.43 15.36
CA LYS A 35 -0.72 4.67 14.19
C LYS A 35 -2.19 4.75 14.58
N THR A 36 -2.84 5.83 14.19
CA THR A 36 -4.29 5.98 14.36
C THR A 36 -5.05 5.08 13.38
N PRO A 37 -6.34 4.78 13.63
CA PRO A 37 -7.17 4.09 12.64
C PRO A 37 -7.17 4.78 11.26
N GLU A 38 -7.07 6.12 11.23
CA GLU A 38 -7.00 6.88 9.98
C GLU A 38 -5.68 6.66 9.23
N ASP A 39 -4.54 6.62 9.95
CA ASP A 39 -3.23 6.32 9.35
C ASP A 39 -3.20 4.91 8.76
N ARG A 40 -3.78 3.95 9.48
CA ARG A 40 -3.88 2.55 9.04
C ARG A 40 -4.73 2.42 7.79
N ARG A 41 -5.90 3.07 7.77
CA ARG A 41 -6.73 3.13 6.55
C ARG A 41 -5.97 3.76 5.38
N ARG A 42 -5.18 4.82 5.61
CA ARG A 42 -4.34 5.44 4.58
C ARG A 42 -3.28 4.49 4.03
N ILE A 43 -2.64 3.69 4.88
CA ILE A 43 -1.68 2.66 4.45
C ILE A 43 -2.38 1.65 3.53
N ILE A 44 -3.52 1.11 3.95
CA ILE A 44 -4.32 0.15 3.17
C ILE A 44 -4.75 0.76 1.82
N LEU A 45 -5.24 1.99 1.83
CA LEU A 45 -5.66 2.68 0.61
C LEU A 45 -4.48 2.87 -0.35
N ALA A 46 -3.34 3.33 0.16
CA ALA A 46 -2.13 3.51 -0.64
C ALA A 46 -1.64 2.18 -1.23
N ALA A 47 -1.67 1.08 -0.47
CA ALA A 47 -1.33 -0.26 -0.96
C ALA A 47 -2.27 -0.74 -2.08
N THR A 48 -3.57 -0.51 -1.92
CA THR A 48 -4.58 -0.86 -2.93
C THR A 48 -4.37 -0.08 -4.23
N ILE A 49 -4.13 1.24 -4.12
CA ILE A 49 -3.83 2.09 -5.29
C ILE A 49 -2.52 1.66 -5.93
N PHE A 50 -1.48 1.41 -5.12
CA PHE A 50 -0.17 1.01 -5.59
C PHE A 50 -0.23 -0.27 -6.41
N GLY A 51 -0.81 -1.34 -5.87
CA GLY A 51 -0.93 -2.63 -6.55
C GLY A 51 -1.67 -2.50 -7.88
N ARG A 52 -2.82 -1.82 -7.87
CA ARG A 52 -3.60 -1.57 -9.10
C ARG A 52 -2.79 -0.78 -10.14
N GLN A 53 -2.15 0.33 -9.74
CA GLN A 53 -1.35 1.17 -10.64
C GLN A 53 -0.12 0.43 -11.19
N PHE A 54 0.49 -0.44 -10.39
CA PHE A 54 1.60 -1.28 -10.81
C PHE A 54 1.16 -2.29 -11.86
N GLU A 55 0.11 -3.07 -11.59
CA GLU A 55 -0.44 -4.06 -12.53
C GLU A 55 -0.91 -3.43 -13.85
N GLU A 56 -1.69 -2.36 -13.77
CA GLU A 56 -2.19 -1.62 -14.93
C GLU A 56 -1.04 -1.13 -15.80
N ARG A 57 -0.01 -0.51 -15.19
CA ARG A 57 1.16 -0.04 -15.93
C ARG A 57 2.01 -1.16 -16.50
N MET A 58 2.23 -2.23 -15.76
CA MET A 58 2.97 -3.40 -16.26
C MET A 58 2.27 -4.04 -17.46
N ARG A 59 0.93 -4.00 -17.49
CA ARG A 59 0.12 -4.49 -18.62
C ARG A 59 0.13 -3.55 -19.82
N GLU A 60 -0.02 -2.25 -19.60
CA GLU A 60 -0.19 -1.27 -20.68
C GLU A 60 1.12 -0.70 -21.22
N ARG A 61 2.07 -0.41 -20.34
CA ARG A 61 3.33 0.28 -20.62
C ARG A 61 4.45 -0.25 -19.71
N PRO A 62 4.83 -1.52 -19.84
CA PRO A 62 5.96 -2.05 -19.09
C PRO A 62 7.24 -1.28 -19.42
N PRO A 63 8.25 -1.30 -18.54
CA PRO A 63 9.55 -0.71 -18.85
C PRO A 63 10.13 -1.37 -20.10
N ALA A 64 10.72 -0.57 -20.99
CA ALA A 64 11.25 -1.05 -22.28
C ALA A 64 12.35 -2.10 -22.10
N ASN A 65 13.11 -1.99 -21.01
CA ASN A 65 14.11 -2.95 -20.55
C ASN A 65 14.30 -2.78 -19.03
N LEU A 66 15.12 -3.65 -18.43
CA LEU A 66 15.48 -3.58 -17.01
C LEU A 66 16.73 -2.73 -16.75
N GLU A 67 17.11 -1.86 -17.70
CA GLU A 67 18.19 -0.91 -17.45
C GLU A 67 17.71 0.10 -16.39
N GLU A 68 18.62 0.41 -15.47
CA GLU A 68 18.34 1.21 -14.28
C GLU A 68 17.56 2.50 -14.59
N LYS A 69 17.97 3.22 -15.63
CA LYS A 69 17.35 4.50 -16.01
C LYS A 69 15.91 4.36 -16.50
N GLU A 70 15.62 3.32 -17.28
CA GLU A 70 14.27 3.08 -17.80
C GLU A 70 13.36 2.57 -16.69
N PHE A 71 13.87 1.71 -15.81
CA PHE A 71 13.15 1.25 -14.63
C PHE A 71 12.87 2.40 -13.65
N GLN A 72 13.84 3.28 -13.39
CA GLN A 72 13.64 4.48 -12.57
C GLN A 72 12.57 5.40 -13.15
N ARG A 73 12.58 5.63 -14.47
CA ARG A 73 11.55 6.46 -15.12
C ARG A 73 10.16 5.83 -14.98
N PHE A 74 10.06 4.52 -15.15
CA PHE A 74 8.83 3.77 -14.94
C PHE A 74 8.31 3.95 -13.50
N LEU A 75 9.16 3.71 -12.49
CA LEU A 75 8.80 3.85 -11.08
C LEU A 75 8.39 5.28 -10.73
N MET A 76 9.12 6.30 -11.19
CA MET A 76 8.77 7.70 -10.95
C MET A 76 7.40 8.04 -11.55
N GLY A 77 7.13 7.60 -12.78
CA GLY A 77 5.84 7.80 -13.43
C GLY A 77 4.69 7.08 -12.74
N MET A 78 4.96 5.91 -12.15
CA MET A 78 4.00 5.16 -11.34
C MET A 78 3.72 5.86 -10.00
N MET A 79 4.76 6.21 -9.25
CA MET A 79 4.62 6.87 -7.94
C MET A 79 3.88 8.20 -8.06
N ASN A 80 4.12 8.99 -9.11
CA ASN A 80 3.37 10.22 -9.34
C ASN A 80 1.86 9.98 -9.54
N ALA A 81 1.48 8.87 -10.17
CA ALA A 81 0.07 8.52 -10.33
C ALA A 81 -0.55 8.02 -9.02
N VAL A 82 0.18 7.20 -8.26
CA VAL A 82 -0.23 6.78 -6.91
C VAL A 82 -0.48 8.00 -6.01
N ILE A 83 0.47 8.95 -5.97
CA ILE A 83 0.34 10.19 -5.18
C ILE A 83 -0.87 11.00 -5.63
N SER A 84 -1.06 11.18 -6.94
CA SER A 84 -2.16 11.99 -7.47
C SER A 84 -3.52 11.39 -7.14
N GLU A 85 -3.67 10.07 -7.28
CA GLU A 85 -4.92 9.40 -6.95
C GLU A 85 -5.18 9.38 -5.44
N PHE A 86 -4.15 9.07 -4.64
CA PHE A 86 -4.24 9.08 -3.19
C PHE A 86 -4.66 10.47 -2.69
N ALA A 87 -4.05 11.54 -3.20
CA ALA A 87 -4.42 12.91 -2.89
C ALA A 87 -5.91 13.19 -3.19
N GLY A 88 -6.39 12.75 -4.35
CA GLY A 88 -7.78 12.91 -4.75
C GLY A 88 -8.77 12.14 -3.86
N ARG A 89 -8.48 10.86 -3.56
CA ARG A 89 -9.34 10.03 -2.70
C ARG A 89 -9.40 10.54 -1.27
N GLU A 90 -8.28 11.08 -0.78
CA GLU A 90 -8.15 11.63 0.57
C GLU A 90 -8.58 13.09 0.68
N SER A 91 -8.96 13.73 -0.44
CA SER A 91 -9.23 15.17 -0.49
C SER A 91 -8.11 16.02 0.13
N MET A 92 -6.86 15.59 -0.05
CA MET A 92 -5.67 16.24 0.51
C MET A 92 -4.83 16.93 -0.57
N ASP A 93 -4.00 17.87 -0.13
CA ASP A 93 -3.03 18.52 -1.01
C ASP A 93 -1.99 17.52 -1.53
N HIS A 94 -1.57 17.69 -2.79
CA HIS A 94 -0.61 16.79 -3.43
C HIS A 94 0.74 16.75 -2.70
N ALA A 95 1.21 17.86 -2.13
CA ALA A 95 2.47 17.87 -1.38
C ALA A 95 2.34 17.11 -0.05
N ILE A 96 1.17 17.15 0.59
CA ILE A 96 0.88 16.36 1.80
C ILE A 96 0.85 14.86 1.46
N ALA A 97 0.17 14.47 0.38
CA ALA A 97 0.14 13.10 -0.12
C ALA A 97 1.55 12.59 -0.44
N ALA A 98 2.35 13.40 -1.15
CA ALA A 98 3.73 13.08 -1.47
C ALA A 98 4.58 12.91 -0.22
N ALA A 99 4.44 13.80 0.77
CA ALA A 99 5.17 13.70 2.03
C ALA A 99 4.83 12.40 2.77
N PHE A 100 3.54 12.07 2.88
CA PHE A 100 3.08 10.81 3.49
C PHE A 100 3.67 9.59 2.79
N LEU A 101 3.57 9.50 1.46
CA LEU A 101 4.07 8.36 0.68
C LEU A 101 5.60 8.33 0.53
N SER A 102 6.30 9.41 0.87
CA SER A 102 7.76 9.47 0.90
C SER A 102 8.36 9.07 2.25
N ASP A 103 7.55 9.00 3.31
CA ASP A 103 8.00 8.48 4.60
C ASP A 103 8.43 7.02 4.44
N ILE A 104 9.62 6.69 4.93
CA ILE A 104 10.23 5.37 4.71
C ILE A 104 9.38 4.28 5.34
N ASN A 105 8.87 4.49 6.56
CA ASN A 105 8.07 3.47 7.24
C ASN A 105 6.74 3.28 6.52
N VAL A 106 6.08 4.37 6.14
CA VAL A 106 4.81 4.30 5.39
C VAL A 106 5.01 3.56 4.07
N ARG A 107 6.07 3.85 3.32
CA ARG A 107 6.36 3.16 2.07
C ARG A 107 6.58 1.67 2.29
N ASP A 108 7.34 1.29 3.31
CA ASP A 108 7.61 -0.11 3.60
C ASP A 108 6.32 -0.85 4.03
N TYR A 109 5.45 -0.20 4.81
CA TYR A 109 4.12 -0.74 5.16
C TYR A 109 3.19 -0.88 3.96
N VAL A 110 3.23 0.08 3.04
CA VAL A 110 2.43 0.06 1.80
C VAL A 110 2.86 -1.09 0.89
N LEU A 111 4.16 -1.33 0.76
CA LEU A 111 4.70 -2.43 -0.06
C LEU A 111 4.41 -3.79 0.61
N GLU A 112 4.68 -3.94 1.90
CA GLU A 112 4.40 -5.18 2.64
C GLU A 112 2.89 -5.51 2.59
N PHE A 113 2.02 -4.53 2.80
CA PHE A 113 0.58 -4.78 2.75
C PHE A 113 0.09 -5.05 1.33
N ASN A 114 0.70 -4.46 0.30
CA ASN A 114 0.40 -4.82 -1.09
C ASN A 114 0.75 -6.29 -1.38
N GLU A 115 1.90 -6.78 -0.91
CA GLU A 115 2.26 -8.21 -1.01
C GLU A 115 1.25 -9.10 -0.25
N VAL A 116 0.80 -8.68 0.93
CA VAL A 116 -0.26 -9.38 1.69
C VAL A 116 -1.56 -9.46 0.89
N LEU A 117 -1.95 -8.39 0.19
CA LEU A 117 -3.15 -8.39 -0.66
C LEU A 117 -3.01 -9.34 -1.86
N GLU A 118 -1.82 -9.42 -2.47
CA GLU A 118 -1.52 -10.37 -3.54
C GLU A 118 -1.62 -11.82 -3.03
N GLU A 119 -1.01 -12.11 -1.88
CA GLU A 119 -1.10 -13.44 -1.26
C GLU A 119 -2.52 -13.82 -0.85
N PHE A 120 -3.30 -12.86 -0.36
CA PHE A 120 -4.71 -13.06 -0.02
C PHE A 120 -5.55 -13.35 -1.25
N ALA A 121 -5.31 -12.65 -2.36
CA ALA A 121 -5.99 -12.90 -3.64
C ALA A 121 -5.66 -14.30 -4.20
N ASP A 122 -4.41 -14.75 -4.05
CA ASP A 122 -3.95 -16.07 -4.50
C ASP A 122 -4.42 -17.22 -3.58
N LYS A 123 -4.58 -16.95 -2.28
CA LYS A 123 -4.93 -17.94 -1.25
C LYS A 123 -6.07 -17.41 -0.36
N PRO A 124 -7.31 -17.34 -0.89
CA PRO A 124 -8.45 -16.76 -0.17
C PRO A 124 -8.99 -17.66 0.97
N GLU A 125 -8.46 -18.87 1.13
CA GLU A 125 -8.85 -19.83 2.16
C GLU A 125 -8.50 -19.36 3.59
N LYS A 126 -7.54 -18.43 3.70
CA LYS A 126 -7.09 -17.82 4.95
C LYS A 126 -7.59 -16.39 5.03
N SER A 127 -7.82 -15.89 6.24
CA SER A 127 -8.24 -14.50 6.42
C SER A 127 -7.12 -13.53 6.07
N LEU A 128 -7.48 -12.30 5.70
CA LEU A 128 -6.53 -11.21 5.50
C LEU A 128 -5.66 -10.98 6.75
N ASN A 129 -6.27 -11.09 7.94
CA ASN A 129 -5.56 -10.99 9.21
C ASN A 129 -4.46 -12.06 9.37
N ASP A 130 -4.74 -13.31 9.00
CA ASP A 130 -3.76 -14.40 9.07
C ASP A 130 -2.58 -14.16 8.12
N HIS A 131 -2.83 -13.60 6.93
CA HIS A 131 -1.77 -13.25 5.98
C HIS A 131 -0.90 -12.09 6.50
N LEU A 132 -1.52 -11.06 7.08
CA LEU A 132 -0.77 -9.96 7.70
C LEU A 132 0.06 -10.44 8.90
N GLU A 133 -0.50 -11.27 9.78
CA GLU A 133 0.25 -11.85 10.92
C GLU A 133 1.45 -12.67 10.43
N ALA A 134 1.27 -13.47 9.38
CA ALA A 134 2.37 -14.24 8.77
C ALA A 134 3.47 -13.35 8.17
N ALA A 135 3.11 -12.25 7.49
CA ALA A 135 4.06 -11.30 6.93
C ALA A 135 4.91 -10.64 8.05
N VAL A 136 4.25 -10.19 9.13
CA VAL A 136 4.92 -9.57 10.27
C VAL A 136 5.85 -10.55 10.98
N GLU A 137 5.41 -11.79 11.21
CA GLU A 137 6.26 -12.83 11.80
C GLU A 137 7.51 -13.09 10.94
N ASN A 138 7.35 -13.09 9.62
CA ASN A 138 8.44 -13.32 8.69
C ASN A 138 9.46 -12.18 8.75
N ARG A 139 9.01 -10.92 8.81
CA ARG A 139 9.86 -9.75 9.00
C ARG A 139 10.66 -9.82 10.31
N GLU A 140 10.02 -10.16 11.42
CA GLU A 140 10.70 -10.30 12.71
C GLU A 140 11.71 -11.46 12.74
N LYS A 141 11.41 -12.57 12.05
CA LYS A 141 12.36 -13.69 11.89
C LYS A 141 13.58 -13.22 11.11
N HIS A 142 13.40 -12.52 9.98
CA HIS A 142 14.51 -12.01 9.18
C HIS A 142 15.36 -10.97 9.92
N ALA A 143 14.74 -10.03 10.65
CA ALA A 143 15.45 -9.04 11.45
C ALA A 143 16.35 -9.71 12.50
N ARG A 144 15.80 -10.68 13.26
CA ARG A 144 16.57 -11.45 14.25
C ARG A 144 17.75 -12.19 13.61
N TRP A 145 17.56 -12.76 12.43
CA TRP A 145 18.65 -13.44 11.72
C TRP A 145 19.74 -12.47 11.28
N ALA A 146 19.40 -11.28 10.78
CA ALA A 146 20.37 -10.26 10.39
C ALA A 146 21.25 -9.79 11.57
N ASP A 147 20.65 -9.63 12.75
CA ASP A 147 21.37 -9.23 13.98
C ASP A 147 22.35 -10.31 14.47
N HIS A 148 22.02 -11.59 14.26
CA HIS A 148 22.89 -12.71 14.61
C HIS A 148 24.18 -12.77 13.77
N TRP A 149 24.21 -12.17 12.57
CA TRP A 149 25.38 -12.19 11.68
C TRP A 149 26.17 -10.88 11.64
N SER A 150 25.62 -9.77 12.14
CA SER A 150 26.32 -8.47 12.23
C SER A 150 27.22 -8.35 13.48
N SER A 151 27.12 -9.30 14.41
CA SER A 151 27.87 -9.33 15.69
C SER A 151 29.12 -10.23 15.69
N GLY A 152 29.62 -10.64 14.52
CA GLY A 152 30.76 -11.57 14.36
C GLY A 152 32.06 -10.92 13.92
#